data_AF-A0A7W1PDG4-F1
#
_entry.id   AF-A0A7W1PDG4-F1
#
_cell.length_a   1.000
_cell.length_b   1.000
_cell.length_c   1.000
_cell.angle_alpha   90.00
_cell.angle_beta   90.00
_cell.angle_gamma   90.00
#
_symmetry.space_group_name_H-M   'P 1'
#
loop_
_entity.id
_entity.type
_entity.pdbx_description
1 polymer ?
#
loop_
_entity_poly.entity_id
_entity_poly.type
_entity_poly.pdbx_seq_one_letter_code
_entity_poly.pdbx_strand_id
1 'polypeptide(L)'
;MTQSVFAVAVAAAGLLVPLQLAVGGQQPPPPERASEARAINLYASVVDSKGVPVPDLAVEDFTVREDGVAREVLKVGPATEPLHIALLVDDSEAATGAIPYIRDGLTAFIEAMAGKAEIS
;
A
#
# COMPACT_ATOMS: atom_id res chain seq x y z
N MET A 1 9.47 9.41 -35.50
CA MET A 1 10.79 9.93 -35.91
C MET A 1 11.52 8.82 -36.63
N THR A 2 11.54 8.93 -37.95
CA THR A 2 12.19 8.04 -38.90
C THR A 2 13.70 8.21 -38.81
N GLN A 3 14.46 7.12 -38.70
CA GLN A 3 15.81 7.08 -39.27
C GLN A 3 16.06 5.71 -39.89
N SER A 4 16.14 5.72 -41.22
CA SER A 4 16.77 4.68 -42.03
C SER A 4 18.22 5.09 -42.24
N VAL A 5 19.17 4.16 -42.15
CA VAL A 5 20.55 4.35 -42.62
C VAL A 5 20.86 3.24 -43.63
N PHE A 6 21.30 3.63 -44.82
CA PHE A 6 21.77 2.78 -45.91
C PHE A 6 23.29 2.97 -46.12
N ALA A 7 23.89 2.03 -46.88
CA ALA A 7 25.20 2.04 -47.57
C ALA A 7 26.36 1.30 -46.87
N VAL A 8 27.25 0.55 -47.53
CA VAL A 8 27.46 0.12 -48.93
C VAL A 8 28.42 -1.08 -48.87
N ALA A 9 28.31 -2.05 -49.78
CA ALA A 9 29.31 -3.11 -49.97
C ALA A 9 30.26 -2.75 -51.12
N VAL A 10 31.58 -2.84 -50.89
CA VAL A 10 32.61 -2.92 -51.92
C VAL A 10 33.53 -4.09 -51.56
N ALA A 11 33.63 -5.05 -52.46
CA ALA A 11 34.47 -6.24 -52.32
C ALA A 11 35.91 -5.96 -52.79
N ALA A 12 36.90 -6.36 -52.00
CA ALA A 12 38.26 -6.61 -52.46
C ALA A 12 38.84 -7.81 -51.69
N ALA A 13 39.54 -8.65 -52.43
CA ALA A 13 40.03 -9.99 -52.12
C ALA A 13 40.63 -10.24 -50.71
N GLY A 14 40.37 -11.45 -50.20
CA GLY A 14 41.35 -12.19 -49.41
C GLY A 14 41.24 -12.10 -47.89
N LEU A 15 40.29 -12.83 -47.30
CA LEU A 15 40.44 -13.64 -46.07
C LEU A 15 39.06 -14.22 -45.72
N LEU A 16 38.94 -15.53 -45.54
CA LEU A 16 37.77 -16.14 -44.91
C LEU A 16 37.81 -15.82 -43.41
N VAL A 17 37.23 -14.71 -43.01
CA VAL A 17 36.89 -14.43 -41.61
C VAL A 17 35.55 -15.12 -41.36
N PRO A 18 35.44 -16.11 -40.45
CA PRO A 18 34.12 -16.60 -40.08
C PRO A 18 33.35 -15.44 -39.44
N LEU A 19 32.21 -15.11 -40.04
CA LEU A 19 31.29 -14.13 -39.51
C LEU A 19 30.63 -14.76 -38.28
N GLN A 20 31.19 -14.54 -37.09
CA GLN A 20 30.51 -14.85 -35.84
C GLN A 20 29.29 -13.94 -35.74
N LEU A 21 28.11 -14.51 -36.00
CA LEU A 21 26.84 -13.93 -35.58
C LEU A 21 26.87 -13.92 -34.05
N ALA A 22 27.19 -12.76 -33.47
CA ALA A 22 26.92 -12.51 -32.07
C ALA A 22 25.40 -12.56 -31.92
N VAL A 23 24.88 -13.72 -31.53
CA VAL A 23 23.52 -13.82 -30.99
C VAL A 23 23.56 -12.97 -29.74
N GLY A 24 23.14 -11.71 -29.87
CA GLY A 24 22.88 -10.85 -28.73
C GLY A 24 21.85 -11.56 -27.88
N GLY A 25 22.30 -12.22 -26.83
CA GLY A 25 21.41 -12.77 -25.82
C GLY A 25 20.62 -11.59 -25.28
N GLN A 26 19.36 -11.47 -25.71
CA GLN A 26 18.40 -10.65 -25.02
C GLN A 26 18.28 -11.27 -23.64
N GLN A 27 19.04 -10.74 -22.68
CA GLN A 27 18.78 -11.00 -21.27
C GLN A 27 17.30 -10.69 -21.08
N PRO A 28 16.46 -11.67 -20.73
CA PRO A 28 15.06 -11.39 -20.47
C PRO A 28 15.01 -10.25 -19.45
N PRO A 29 14.11 -9.27 -19.62
CA PRO A 29 13.97 -8.18 -18.66
C PRO A 29 13.87 -8.80 -17.26
N PRO A 30 14.55 -8.24 -16.24
CA PRO A 30 14.39 -8.69 -14.88
C PRO A 30 12.89 -8.80 -14.60
N PRO A 31 12.42 -9.88 -13.97
CA PRO A 31 11.00 -10.01 -13.67
C PRO A 31 10.58 -8.73 -12.96
N GLU A 32 9.64 -8.01 -13.56
CA GLU A 32 8.96 -6.92 -12.88
C GLU A 32 8.51 -7.50 -11.55
N ARG A 33 9.04 -6.99 -10.44
CA ARG A 33 8.55 -7.41 -9.13
C ARG A 33 7.08 -7.01 -9.16
N ALA A 34 6.21 -7.99 -9.33
CA ALA A 34 4.79 -7.80 -9.12
C ALA A 34 4.69 -7.14 -7.75
N SER A 35 4.17 -5.92 -7.71
CA SER A 35 3.79 -5.31 -6.45
C SER A 35 2.86 -6.31 -5.80
N GLU A 36 3.31 -7.02 -4.77
CA GLU A 36 2.44 -7.93 -4.03
C GLU A 36 1.22 -7.12 -3.63
N ALA A 37 0.04 -7.57 -4.08
CA ALA A 37 -1.20 -6.96 -3.69
C ALA A 37 -1.36 -7.16 -2.19
N ARG A 38 -0.97 -6.15 -1.41
CA ARG A 38 -1.07 -6.19 0.04
C ARG A 38 -2.53 -6.04 0.42
N ALA A 39 -3.09 -7.08 1.04
CA ALA A 39 -4.36 -6.95 1.73
C ALA A 39 -4.17 -6.00 2.92
N ILE A 40 -5.03 -4.98 3.01
CA ILE A 40 -5.09 -4.05 4.14
C ILE A 40 -6.40 -4.26 4.89
N ASN A 41 -6.34 -4.17 6.21
CA ASN A 41 -7.54 -4.21 7.05
C ASN A 41 -8.08 -2.78 7.21
N LEU A 42 -9.37 -2.62 6.95
CA LEU A 42 -10.10 -1.37 7.21
C LEU A 42 -11.12 -1.64 8.31
N TYR A 43 -11.14 -0.78 9.32
CA TYR A 43 -12.11 -0.84 10.42
C TYR A 43 -13.21 0.19 10.18
N ALA A 44 -14.46 -0.24 10.29
CA ALA A 44 -15.63 0.61 10.17
C ALA A 44 -16.63 0.33 11.30
N SER A 45 -17.32 1.36 11.76
CA SER A 45 -18.46 1.23 12.67
C SER A 45 -19.72 1.63 11.92
N VAL A 46 -20.69 0.73 11.86
CA VAL A 46 -21.98 0.95 11.19
C VAL A 46 -23.06 0.82 12.25
N VAL A 47 -23.78 1.92 12.47
CA VAL A 47 -24.84 2.02 13.48
C VAL A 47 -26.12 2.56 12.86
N ASP A 48 -27.26 2.21 13.45
CA ASP A 48 -28.55 2.77 13.08
C ASP A 48 -28.74 4.20 13.63
N SER A 49 -29.92 4.78 13.39
CA SER A 49 -30.26 6.13 13.87
C SER A 49 -30.33 6.27 15.40
N LYS A 50 -30.30 5.16 16.13
CA LYS A 50 -30.29 5.11 17.59
C LYS A 50 -28.90 4.78 18.15
N GLY A 51 -27.90 4.61 17.29
CA GLY A 51 -26.54 4.24 17.68
C GLY A 51 -26.35 2.75 17.94
N VAL A 52 -27.30 1.89 17.55
CA VAL A 52 -27.20 0.43 17.71
C VAL A 52 -26.38 -0.16 16.56
N PRO A 53 -25.37 -1.01 16.81
CA PRO A 53 -24.61 -1.67 15.75
C PRO A 53 -25.51 -2.47 14.81
N VAL A 54 -25.28 -2.33 13.50
CA VAL A 54 -25.97 -3.13 12.48
C VAL A 54 -25.22 -4.46 12.33
N PRO A 55 -25.85 -5.62 12.64
CA PRO A 55 -25.20 -6.92 12.53
C PRO A 55 -25.20 -7.44 11.08
N ASP A 56 -24.45 -8.51 10.86
CA ASP A 56 -24.52 -9.36 9.65
C ASP A 56 -24.25 -8.63 8.32
N LEU A 57 -23.43 -7.57 8.35
CA LEU A 57 -22.99 -6.87 7.15
C LEU A 57 -22.09 -7.77 6.30
N ALA A 58 -22.30 -7.73 4.99
CA ALA A 58 -21.61 -8.52 3.99
C ALA A 58 -20.75 -7.65 3.07
N VAL A 59 -20.01 -8.28 2.16
CA VAL A 59 -19.09 -7.60 1.23
C VAL A 59 -19.85 -6.60 0.35
N GLU A 60 -21.07 -6.93 -0.04
CA GLU A 60 -21.93 -6.14 -0.93
C GLU A 60 -22.43 -4.84 -0.29
N ASP A 61 -22.37 -4.74 1.04
CA ASP A 61 -22.75 -3.54 1.80
C ASP A 61 -21.66 -2.47 1.80
N PHE A 62 -20.46 -2.77 1.26
CA PHE A 62 -19.33 -1.85 1.26
C PHE A 62 -18.81 -1.58 -0.16
N THR A 63 -18.44 -0.32 -0.38
CA THR A 63 -17.61 0.08 -1.52
C THR A 63 -16.38 0.79 -0.98
N VAL A 64 -15.19 0.25 -1.26
CA VAL A 64 -13.92 0.85 -0.86
C VAL A 64 -13.29 1.52 -2.08
N ARG A 65 -12.80 2.75 -1.89
CA ARG A 65 -12.03 3.47 -2.91
C ARG A 65 -10.75 4.02 -2.31
N GLU A 66 -9.68 3.93 -3.08
CA GLU A 66 -8.37 4.52 -2.76
C GLU A 66 -8.03 5.48 -3.91
N ASP A 67 -7.80 6.74 -3.59
CA ASP A 67 -7.59 7.81 -4.58
C ASP A 67 -8.66 7.86 -5.69
N GLY A 68 -9.90 7.57 -5.30
CA GLY A 68 -11.03 7.52 -6.21
C GLY A 68 -11.08 6.25 -7.08
N VAL A 69 -10.16 5.30 -6.95
CA VAL A 69 -10.19 4.01 -7.66
C VAL A 69 -10.86 2.95 -6.79
N ALA A 70 -11.82 2.21 -7.34
CA ALA A 70 -12.48 1.11 -6.61
C ALA A 70 -11.49 0.00 -6.24
N ARG A 71 -11.58 -0.48 -5.00
CA ARG A 71 -10.79 -1.59 -4.47
C ARG A 71 -11.70 -2.78 -4.21
N GLU A 72 -11.16 -3.96 -4.44
CA GLU A 72 -11.85 -5.20 -4.11
C GLU A 72 -11.93 -5.37 -2.59
N VAL A 73 -13.12 -5.74 -2.11
CA VAL A 73 -13.34 -6.08 -0.70
C VAL A 73 -13.32 -7.60 -0.59
N LEU A 74 -12.27 -8.13 0.03
CA LEU A 74 -12.03 -9.58 0.09
C LEU A 74 -12.85 -10.29 1.17
N LYS A 75 -13.13 -9.59 2.28
CA LYS A 75 -13.83 -10.14 3.45
C LYS A 75 -14.41 -8.99 4.28
N VAL A 76 -15.60 -9.23 4.83
CA VAL A 76 -16.21 -8.42 5.88
C VAL A 76 -16.48 -9.31 7.09
N GLY A 77 -16.29 -8.78 8.28
CA GLY A 77 -16.62 -9.48 9.52
C GLY A 77 -16.30 -8.65 10.75
N PRO A 78 -16.73 -9.11 11.94
CA PRO A 78 -16.44 -8.44 13.19
C PRO A 78 -14.93 -8.30 13.43
N ALA A 79 -14.52 -7.14 13.93
CA ALA A 79 -13.15 -6.88 14.37
C ALA A 79 -12.92 -7.52 15.74
N THR A 80 -12.44 -8.77 15.77
CA THR A 80 -12.19 -9.52 17.01
C THR A 80 -10.74 -9.46 17.47
N GLU A 81 -9.82 -9.07 16.59
CA GLU A 81 -8.41 -8.91 16.92
C GLU A 81 -8.19 -7.56 17.63
N PRO A 82 -7.20 -7.46 18.55
CA PRO A 82 -6.83 -6.18 19.14
C PRO A 82 -6.48 -5.15 18.07
N LEU A 83 -7.04 -3.95 18.19
CA LEU A 83 -6.69 -2.84 17.30
C LEU A 83 -5.24 -2.41 17.54
N HIS A 84 -4.45 -2.25 16.49
CA HIS A 84 -3.15 -1.60 16.59
C HIS A 84 -3.31 -0.09 16.41
N ILE A 85 -2.94 0.67 17.44
CA ILE A 85 -3.06 2.14 17.46
C ILE A 85 -1.67 2.73 17.57
N ALA A 86 -1.23 3.43 16.51
CA ALA A 86 -0.06 4.28 16.56
C ALA A 86 -0.45 5.64 17.15
N LEU A 87 0.22 6.06 18.22
CA LEU A 87 -0.12 7.29 18.92
C LEU A 87 1.01 8.32 18.84
N LEU A 88 0.76 9.43 18.16
CA LEU A 88 1.68 10.55 18.06
C LEU A 88 1.22 11.70 18.96
N VAL A 89 2.14 12.23 19.77
CA VAL A 89 1.90 13.37 20.64
C VAL A 89 2.73 14.55 20.14
N ASP A 90 2.09 15.69 19.93
CA ASP A 90 2.77 16.96 19.62
C ASP A 90 3.32 17.57 20.93
N ASP A 91 4.64 17.73 20.98
CA ASP A 91 5.38 18.35 22.08
C ASP A 91 6.02 19.70 21.70
N SER A 92 5.54 20.32 20.63
CA SER A 92 6.02 21.63 20.18
C SER A 92 5.76 22.73 21.22
N GLU A 93 6.47 23.85 21.09
CA GLU A 93 6.33 25.01 21.98
C GLU A 93 4.89 25.53 22.04
N ALA A 94 4.18 25.52 20.90
CA ALA A 94 2.79 25.93 20.81
C ALA A 94 1.85 25.03 21.65
N ALA A 95 2.21 23.76 21.84
CA ALA A 95 1.43 22.80 22.62
C ALA A 95 1.70 22.90 24.14
N THR A 96 2.69 23.66 24.61
CA THR A 96 3.14 23.69 26.02
C THR A 96 2.00 23.83 27.03
N GLY A 97 1.05 24.76 26.77
CA GLY A 97 -0.10 24.98 27.66
C GLY A 97 -1.11 23.82 27.68
N ALA A 98 -1.11 22.97 26.65
CA ALA A 98 -1.98 21.81 26.53
C ALA A 98 -1.35 20.52 27.11
N ILE A 99 -0.02 20.45 27.25
CA ILE A 99 0.71 19.25 27.70
C ILE A 99 0.11 18.63 28.97
N PRO A 100 -0.24 19.38 30.05
CA PRO A 100 -0.83 18.77 31.25
C PRO A 100 -2.13 18.01 30.94
N TYR A 101 -3.02 18.60 30.13
CA TYR A 101 -4.28 17.98 29.75
C TYR A 101 -4.09 16.80 28.79
N ILE A 102 -3.10 16.88 27.90
CA ILE A 102 -2.74 15.76 27.02
C ILE A 102 -2.26 14.57 27.85
N ARG A 103 -1.47 14.79 28.91
CA ARG A 103 -1.00 13.71 29.80
C ARG A 103 -2.15 13.04 30.55
N ASP A 104 -3.07 13.83 31.09
CA ASP A 104 -4.26 13.32 31.80
C ASP A 104 -5.15 12.51 30.84
N GLY A 105 -5.44 13.08 29.66
CA GLY A 105 -6.23 12.42 28.62
C GLY A 105 -5.57 11.15 28.07
N LEU A 106 -4.25 11.16 27.89
CA LEU A 106 -3.48 10.00 27.43
C LEU A 106 -3.55 8.86 28.43
N THR A 107 -3.44 9.16 29.72
CA THR A 107 -3.55 8.17 30.79
C THR A 107 -4.92 7.50 30.75
N ALA A 108 -5.99 8.30 30.73
CA ALA A 108 -7.36 7.78 30.65
C ALA A 108 -7.63 6.99 29.36
N PHE A 109 -7.05 7.42 28.23
CA PHE A 109 -7.17 6.72 26.95
C PHE A 109 -6.51 5.34 27.00
N ILE A 110 -5.25 5.26 27.46
CA ILE A 110 -4.52 3.99 27.57
C ILE A 110 -5.27 3.03 28.50
N GLU A 111 -5.76 3.51 29.64
CA GLU A 111 -6.57 2.72 30.57
C GLU A 111 -7.86 2.19 29.93
N ALA A 112 -8.59 3.05 29.19
CA ALA A 112 -9.82 2.66 28.51
C ALA A 112 -9.60 1.62 27.41
N MET A 113 -8.41 1.62 26.80
CA MET A 113 -8.00 0.73 25.71
C MET A 113 -7.29 -0.54 26.19
N ALA A 114 -6.95 -0.65 27.47
CA ALA A 114 -6.28 -1.82 28.03
C ALA A 114 -7.05 -3.12 27.71
N GLY A 115 -6.37 -4.08 27.08
CA GLY A 115 -6.95 -5.36 26.67
C GLY A 115 -7.86 -5.32 25.44
N LYS A 116 -8.10 -4.14 24.86
CA LYS A 116 -8.92 -3.95 23.63
C LYS A 116 -8.07 -3.56 22.42
N ALA A 117 -6.92 -2.95 22.65
CA ALA A 117 -5.98 -2.51 21.63
C ALA A 117 -4.54 -2.69 22.09
N GLU A 118 -3.65 -2.77 21.11
CA GLU A 118 -2.21 -2.63 21.28
C GLU A 118 -1.82 -1.21 20.84
N ILE A 119 -1.13 -0.49 21.71
CA ILE A 119 -0.73 0.91 21.45
C ILE A 119 0.80 0.93 21.28
N SER A 120 1.28 1.58 20.23
CA SER A 120 2.71 1.75 19.90
C SER A 120 3.08 3.21 19.72
#